data_AF-A0A925WD11-F1
#
_entry.id   AF-A0A925WD11-F1
#
_cell.length_a   1.000
_cell.length_b   1.000
_cell.length_c   1.000
_cell.angle_alpha   90.00
_cell.angle_beta   90.00
_cell.angle_gamma   90.00
#
_symmetry.space_group_name_H-M   'P 1'
#
loop_
_entity.id
_entity.type
_entity.pdbx_description
1 polymer ?
#
loop_
_entity_poly.entity_id
_entity_poly.type
_entity_poly.pdbx_seq_one_letter_code
_entity_poly.pdbx_strand_id
1 'polypeptide(L)'
;MSAYVSEFRRSGAGHFEDAMWLERASRTERIGHLFRNKDELGAVNLIKRVWHLAYLANVHKLGLVREAFDSVPAISIAPWRHSLRNKVMAEPALETAFAAFIAAVLEARSDVDATVGASVERSSSYEHFLTHVDAAVYHPASWDKWRAVATDTPAKDRIQHAAAALFTLQTQARLGRISPYYAVLAMDGDHMGKWLSGGKTAGEITQEWHASFSGQLSDFALNIVRNIVESHHGRLIYAGGDDVLAMLPATHALECALELHAKFSAIRPAGQSQNLTASIGHMKQPLQDMIAAAQHAEKLAKGRPVKKVFDRK
;
A
#
# COMPACT_ATOMS: atom_id res chain seq x y z
N MET A 1 -9.10 -7.47 31.68
CA MET A 1 -10.36 -6.73 31.38
C MET A 1 -11.35 -6.71 32.54
N SER A 2 -11.42 -7.74 33.40
CA SER A 2 -12.41 -7.80 34.50
C SER A 2 -12.30 -6.69 35.56
N ALA A 3 -11.15 -6.00 35.67
CA ALA A 3 -10.94 -4.91 36.63
C ALA A 3 -11.22 -3.49 36.08
N TYR A 4 -11.52 -3.35 34.78
CA TYR A 4 -11.74 -2.04 34.14
C TYR A 4 -13.19 -1.85 33.63
N VAL A 5 -13.98 -2.92 33.57
CA VAL A 5 -15.39 -2.85 33.12
C VAL A 5 -16.35 -2.63 34.29
N SER A 6 -15.90 -2.77 35.54
CA SER A 6 -16.73 -2.66 36.74
C SER A 6 -17.14 -1.23 37.13
N GLU A 7 -16.65 -0.20 36.46
CA GLU A 7 -16.97 1.21 36.76
C GLU A 7 -18.10 1.81 35.89
N PHE A 8 -18.80 1.01 35.09
CA PHE A 8 -20.00 1.47 34.37
C PHE A 8 -21.27 1.46 35.25
N ARG A 9 -21.21 2.09 36.44
CA ARG A 9 -22.41 2.36 37.25
C ARG A 9 -22.96 3.74 36.90
N ARG A 10 -24.15 3.76 36.29
CA ARG A 10 -24.96 4.95 36.02
C ARG A 10 -25.09 5.80 37.30
N SER A 11 -24.48 6.98 37.30
CA SER A 11 -24.84 8.08 38.20
C SER A 11 -25.98 8.87 37.54
N GLY A 12 -27.06 9.13 38.30
CA GLY A 12 -28.34 9.61 37.80
C GLY A 12 -28.42 11.12 37.49
N ALA A 13 -27.39 11.73 36.91
CA ALA A 13 -27.40 13.15 36.55
C ALA A 13 -26.90 13.34 35.11
N GLY A 14 -27.81 13.73 34.22
CA GLY A 14 -27.68 13.64 32.76
C GLY A 14 -26.75 14.61 32.05
N HIS A 15 -25.74 15.20 32.70
CA HIS A 15 -24.71 15.99 31.99
C HIS A 15 -23.38 15.97 32.77
N PHE A 16 -22.27 15.73 32.05
CA PHE A 16 -20.85 15.82 32.47
C PHE A 16 -20.12 14.58 33.06
N GLU A 17 -20.24 13.40 32.46
CA GLU A 17 -19.20 12.34 32.57
C GLU A 17 -18.44 12.09 31.26
N ASP A 18 -19.01 12.46 30.10
CA ASP A 18 -18.44 12.14 28.78
C ASP A 18 -17.09 12.83 28.51
N ALA A 19 -16.89 14.05 29.00
CA ALA A 19 -15.64 14.79 28.80
C ALA A 19 -14.44 14.16 29.54
N MET A 20 -14.69 13.56 30.71
CA MET A 20 -13.62 13.11 31.61
C MET A 20 -12.98 11.79 31.14
N TRP A 21 -13.76 10.88 30.55
CA TRP A 21 -13.20 9.64 29.99
C TRP A 21 -12.46 9.89 28.67
N LEU A 22 -12.97 10.79 27.81
CA LEU A 22 -12.31 11.20 26.56
C LEU A 22 -10.96 11.84 26.85
N GLU A 23 -10.89 12.70 27.85
CA GLU A 23 -9.64 13.29 28.32
C GLU A 23 -8.66 12.21 28.82
N ARG A 24 -9.11 11.27 29.65
CA ARG A 24 -8.26 10.14 30.10
C ARG A 24 -7.80 9.24 28.94
N ALA A 25 -8.69 8.93 28.00
CA ALA A 25 -8.38 8.11 26.83
C ALA A 25 -7.37 8.80 25.90
N SER A 26 -7.52 10.11 25.67
CA SER A 26 -6.59 10.91 24.85
C SER A 26 -5.17 10.99 25.44
N ARG A 27 -5.04 10.91 26.77
CA ARG A 27 -3.76 10.92 27.51
C ARG A 27 -3.14 9.53 27.67
N THR A 28 -3.84 8.47 27.28
CA THR A 28 -3.33 7.10 27.38
C THR A 28 -2.41 6.83 26.20
N GLU A 29 -1.13 6.57 26.46
CA GLU A 29 -0.09 6.37 25.43
C GLU A 29 -0.49 5.36 24.34
N ARG A 30 -1.16 4.27 24.75
CA ARG A 30 -1.56 3.18 23.86
C ARG A 30 -2.71 3.52 22.90
N ILE A 31 -3.65 4.38 23.28
CA ILE A 31 -4.89 4.64 22.51
C ILE A 31 -5.16 6.11 22.22
N GLY A 32 -4.38 7.02 22.80
CA GLY A 32 -4.61 8.46 22.73
C GLY A 32 -4.57 9.01 21.32
N HIS A 33 -3.78 8.40 20.43
CA HIS A 33 -3.74 8.75 19.02
C HIS A 33 -5.07 8.52 18.28
N LEU A 34 -5.98 7.68 18.82
CA LEU A 34 -7.31 7.42 18.27
C LEU A 34 -8.34 8.48 18.69
N PHE A 35 -8.04 9.30 19.70
CA PHE A 35 -8.96 10.27 20.30
C PHE A 35 -8.33 11.67 20.25
N ARG A 36 -8.31 12.28 19.06
CA ARG A 36 -7.80 13.65 18.86
C ARG A 36 -8.94 14.67 19.03
N ASN A 37 -8.59 15.89 19.43
CA ASN A 37 -9.42 17.12 19.38
C ASN A 37 -10.84 17.02 19.98
N LYS A 38 -11.01 17.05 21.32
CA LYS A 38 -12.31 17.27 22.02
C LYS A 38 -13.57 16.68 21.31
N ASP A 39 -13.45 15.51 20.70
CA ASP A 39 -14.50 14.94 19.86
C ASP A 39 -15.68 14.50 20.75
N GLU A 40 -16.90 14.91 20.40
CA GLU A 40 -18.11 14.34 20.99
C GLU A 40 -18.43 13.00 20.30
N LEU A 41 -17.98 11.90 20.90
CA LEU A 41 -18.15 10.56 20.34
C LEU A 41 -19.39 9.87 20.88
N GLY A 42 -20.37 9.62 20.00
CA GLY A 42 -21.43 8.66 20.28
C GLY A 42 -20.90 7.22 20.38
N ALA A 43 -21.66 6.34 21.03
CA ALA A 43 -21.27 4.95 21.32
C ALA A 43 -20.78 4.17 20.09
N VAL A 44 -21.42 4.33 18.93
CA VAL A 44 -21.03 3.65 17.68
C VAL A 44 -19.64 4.10 17.19
N ASN A 45 -19.34 5.40 17.27
CA ASN A 45 -18.06 5.95 16.83
C ASN A 45 -16.92 5.56 17.77
N LEU A 46 -17.21 5.51 19.08
CA LEU A 46 -16.29 4.95 20.07
C LEU A 46 -15.96 3.50 19.75
N ILE A 47 -16.98 2.66 19.53
CA ILE A 47 -16.79 1.25 19.18
C ILE A 47 -15.92 1.15 17.93
N LYS A 48 -16.23 1.84 16.84
CA LYS A 48 -15.40 1.80 15.62
C LYS A 48 -13.93 2.11 15.87
N ARG A 49 -13.63 3.09 16.74
CA ARG A 49 -12.24 3.48 17.05
C ARG A 49 -11.50 2.44 17.88
N VAL A 50 -12.16 1.77 18.84
CA VAL A 50 -11.48 0.83 19.75
C VAL A 50 -11.73 -0.64 19.42
N TRP A 51 -12.63 -0.95 18.50
CA TRP A 51 -13.08 -2.30 18.17
C TRP A 51 -11.90 -3.20 17.75
N HIS A 52 -10.93 -2.66 17.02
CA HIS A 52 -9.72 -3.39 16.67
C HIS A 52 -8.88 -3.82 17.89
N LEU A 53 -8.87 -3.01 18.96
CA LEU A 53 -8.15 -3.31 20.20
C LEU A 53 -8.96 -4.19 21.16
N ALA A 54 -10.28 -3.97 21.22
CA ALA A 54 -11.17 -4.62 22.18
C ALA A 54 -11.65 -5.99 21.72
N TYR A 55 -11.92 -6.14 20.42
CA TYR A 55 -12.56 -7.32 19.84
C TYR A 55 -11.60 -8.08 18.92
N LEU A 56 -11.03 -7.42 17.89
CA LEU A 56 -10.19 -8.12 16.90
C LEU A 56 -8.93 -8.74 17.53
N ALA A 57 -8.28 -8.03 18.46
CA ALA A 57 -7.10 -8.55 19.16
C ALA A 57 -7.39 -9.79 20.03
N ASN A 58 -8.58 -9.87 20.66
CA ASN A 58 -8.91 -10.93 21.61
C ASN A 58 -9.64 -12.12 20.97
N VAL A 59 -10.57 -11.85 20.04
CA VAL A 59 -11.44 -12.88 19.43
C VAL A 59 -10.78 -13.49 18.21
N HIS A 60 -10.19 -12.66 17.35
CA HIS A 60 -9.56 -13.12 16.11
C HIS A 60 -8.04 -13.31 16.24
N LYS A 61 -7.46 -13.05 17.42
CA LYS A 61 -6.01 -13.04 17.66
C LYS A 61 -5.24 -12.25 16.59
N LEU A 62 -5.88 -11.21 16.04
CA LEU A 62 -5.23 -10.31 15.09
C LEU A 62 -4.20 -9.50 15.87
N GLY A 63 -2.97 -10.01 15.94
CA GLY A 63 -1.81 -9.22 16.32
C GLY A 63 -1.58 -8.14 15.27
N LEU A 64 -0.80 -7.11 15.63
CA LEU A 64 -0.11 -6.32 14.62
C LEU A 64 0.74 -7.29 13.81
N VAL A 65 0.23 -7.72 12.66
CA VAL A 65 1.04 -8.38 11.65
C VAL A 65 2.04 -7.31 11.24
N ARG A 66 3.27 -7.40 11.76
CA ARG A 66 4.42 -6.63 11.26
C ARG A 66 4.82 -7.21 9.90
N GLU A 67 3.88 -7.30 8.98
CA GLU A 67 4.21 -7.35 7.57
C GLU A 67 4.78 -5.98 7.27
N ALA A 68 6.10 -5.92 7.08
CA ALA A 68 6.74 -4.72 6.60
C ALA A 68 6.09 -4.38 5.26
N PHE A 69 5.31 -3.31 5.23
CA PHE A 69 4.70 -2.85 4.01
C PHE A 69 5.81 -2.38 3.06
N ASP A 70 5.79 -2.84 1.81
CA ASP A 70 6.86 -2.57 0.85
C ASP A 70 7.08 -1.06 0.70
N SER A 71 8.35 -0.64 0.69
CA SER A 71 8.70 0.75 0.42
C SER A 71 8.35 1.13 -1.02
N VAL A 72 8.14 2.42 -1.30
CA VAL A 72 7.85 2.90 -2.66
C VAL A 72 8.93 2.46 -3.67
N PRO A 73 10.24 2.53 -3.35
CA PRO A 73 11.29 1.93 -4.18
C PRO A 73 11.07 0.45 -4.45
N ALA A 74 10.62 -0.33 -3.45
CA ALA A 74 10.39 -1.77 -3.60
C ALA A 74 9.22 -2.07 -4.52
N ILE A 75 8.14 -1.29 -4.44
CA ILE A 75 6.98 -1.41 -5.33
C ILE A 75 7.38 -1.08 -6.77
N SER A 76 8.12 0.01 -7.00
CA SER A 76 8.48 0.43 -8.37
C SER A 76 9.29 -0.62 -9.15
N ILE A 77 10.08 -1.44 -8.45
CA ILE A 77 10.98 -2.42 -9.07
C ILE A 77 10.49 -3.86 -8.93
N ALA A 78 9.34 -4.09 -8.30
CA ALA A 78 8.88 -5.43 -7.94
C ALA A 78 8.91 -6.43 -9.12
N PRO A 79 8.49 -6.07 -10.37
CA PRO A 79 8.59 -6.96 -11.52
C PRO A 79 10.05 -7.29 -11.89
N TRP A 80 10.91 -6.26 -11.94
CA TRP A 80 12.32 -6.43 -12.26
C TRP A 80 13.04 -7.29 -11.23
N ARG A 81 12.76 -7.06 -9.94
CA ARG A 81 13.33 -7.83 -8.82
C ARG A 81 12.88 -9.29 -8.86
N HIS A 82 11.62 -9.54 -9.21
CA HIS A 82 11.11 -10.90 -9.44
C HIS A 82 11.87 -11.60 -10.58
N SER A 83 12.05 -10.93 -11.72
CA SER A 83 12.83 -11.47 -12.84
C SER A 83 14.31 -11.68 -12.49
N LEU A 84 14.91 -10.78 -11.72
CA LEU A 84 16.30 -10.91 -11.27
C LEU A 84 16.47 -12.17 -10.41
N ARG A 85 15.60 -12.39 -9.43
CA ARG A 85 15.64 -13.59 -8.58
C ARG A 85 15.64 -14.86 -9.43
N ASN A 86 14.70 -14.96 -10.37
CA ASN A 86 14.56 -16.16 -11.20
C ASN A 86 15.79 -16.38 -12.09
N LYS A 87 16.40 -15.30 -12.60
CA LYS A 87 17.62 -15.39 -13.41
C LYS A 87 18.87 -15.74 -12.62
N VAL A 88 19.06 -15.12 -11.45
CA VAL A 88 20.23 -15.41 -10.60
C VAL A 88 20.28 -16.89 -10.22
N MET A 89 19.12 -17.50 -9.96
CA MET A 89 19.03 -18.93 -9.67
C MET A 89 19.32 -19.84 -10.88
N ALA A 90 19.21 -19.32 -12.10
CA ALA A 90 19.38 -20.08 -13.33
C ALA A 90 20.75 -19.89 -14.02
N GLU A 91 21.46 -18.78 -13.73
CA GLU A 91 22.67 -18.36 -14.45
C GLU A 91 23.86 -18.12 -13.49
N PRO A 92 24.86 -19.03 -13.42
CA PRO A 92 26.01 -18.89 -12.50
C PRO A 92 26.86 -17.63 -12.71
N ALA A 93 26.94 -17.15 -13.96
CA ALA A 93 27.64 -15.90 -14.27
C ALA A 93 26.96 -14.69 -13.60
N LEU A 94 25.62 -14.70 -13.54
CA LEU A 94 24.85 -13.64 -12.93
C LEU A 94 24.93 -13.70 -11.40
N GLU A 95 25.00 -14.90 -10.82
CA GLU A 95 25.27 -15.10 -9.39
C GLU A 95 26.57 -14.40 -8.97
N THR A 96 27.64 -14.56 -9.76
CA THR A 96 28.94 -13.91 -9.50
C THR A 96 28.83 -12.38 -9.52
N ALA A 97 28.15 -11.81 -10.51
CA ALA A 97 27.93 -10.36 -10.56
C ALA A 97 27.05 -9.86 -9.41
N PHE A 98 26.07 -10.65 -8.99
CA PHE A 98 25.22 -10.31 -7.86
C PHE A 98 25.98 -10.37 -6.54
N ALA A 99 26.86 -11.36 -6.35
CA ALA A 99 27.77 -11.45 -5.22
C ALA A 99 28.69 -10.22 -5.11
N ALA A 100 29.28 -9.81 -6.24
CA ALA A 100 30.11 -8.61 -6.30
C ALA A 100 29.32 -7.35 -5.95
N PHE A 101 28.06 -7.24 -6.43
CA PHE A 101 27.17 -6.16 -6.04
C PHE A 101 26.86 -6.15 -4.54
N ILE A 102 26.50 -7.29 -3.95
CA ILE A 102 26.23 -7.41 -2.51
C ILE A 102 27.45 -7.00 -1.68
N ALA A 103 28.65 -7.47 -2.06
CA ALA A 103 29.89 -7.10 -1.39
C ALA A 103 30.13 -5.58 -1.43
N ALA A 104 29.97 -4.96 -2.60
CA ALA A 104 30.13 -3.51 -2.74
C ALA A 104 29.08 -2.71 -1.93
N VAL A 105 27.84 -3.19 -1.85
CA VAL A 105 26.79 -2.58 -1.00
C VAL A 105 27.14 -2.72 0.49
N LEU A 106 27.68 -3.86 0.91
CA LEU A 106 28.15 -4.07 2.28
C LEU A 106 29.29 -3.12 2.66
N GLU A 107 30.23 -2.88 1.76
CA GLU A 107 31.32 -1.92 1.95
C GLU A 107 30.78 -0.49 2.11
N ALA A 108 29.80 -0.09 1.29
CA ALA A 108 29.22 1.25 1.32
C ALA A 108 28.13 1.45 2.39
N ARG A 109 27.80 0.43 3.20
CA ARG A 109 26.62 0.44 4.09
C ARG A 109 26.58 1.59 5.10
N SER A 110 27.74 2.07 5.55
CA SER A 110 27.84 3.19 6.50
C SER A 110 27.75 4.56 5.82
N ASP A 111 27.83 4.60 4.50
CA ASP A 111 27.92 5.84 3.69
C ASP A 111 26.61 6.16 2.96
N VAL A 112 25.61 5.28 3.09
CA VAL A 112 24.26 5.43 2.52
C VAL A 112 23.26 5.84 3.61
N ASP A 113 21.99 5.98 3.24
CA ASP A 113 20.92 6.26 4.21
C ASP A 113 20.92 5.22 5.35
N ALA A 114 20.81 5.68 6.60
CA ALA A 114 20.92 4.84 7.78
C ALA A 114 19.91 3.67 7.79
N THR A 115 18.71 3.88 7.25
CA THR A 115 17.69 2.82 7.15
C THR A 115 18.07 1.75 6.13
N VAL A 116 18.69 2.17 5.02
CA VAL A 116 19.19 1.29 3.97
C VAL A 116 20.39 0.50 4.49
N GLY A 117 21.38 1.16 5.09
CA GLY A 117 22.56 0.50 5.68
C GLY A 117 22.17 -0.55 6.74
N ALA A 118 21.21 -0.22 7.60
CA ALA A 118 20.69 -1.15 8.61
C ALA A 118 19.96 -2.37 8.01
N SER A 119 19.33 -2.23 6.84
CA SER A 119 18.70 -3.37 6.14
C SER A 119 19.74 -4.34 5.57
N VAL A 120 20.87 -3.81 5.09
CA VAL A 120 21.98 -4.59 4.52
C VAL A 120 22.66 -5.44 5.59
N GLU A 121 22.90 -4.89 6.78
CA GLU A 121 23.56 -5.59 7.89
C GLU A 121 22.78 -6.82 8.39
N ARG A 122 21.45 -6.78 8.28
CA ARG A 122 20.59 -7.90 8.67
C ARG A 122 20.54 -9.01 7.61
N SER A 123 21.18 -8.83 6.46
CA SER A 123 21.13 -9.80 5.37
C SER A 123 22.17 -10.91 5.50
N SER A 124 21.71 -12.15 5.45
CA SER A 124 22.54 -13.35 5.66
C SER A 124 22.71 -14.23 4.42
N SER A 125 21.92 -14.03 3.36
CA SER A 125 21.97 -14.81 2.12
C SER A 125 21.51 -14.00 0.91
N TYR A 126 21.71 -14.53 -0.31
CA TYR A 126 21.20 -13.92 -1.55
C TYR A 126 19.69 -13.72 -1.53
N GLU A 127 18.95 -14.76 -1.13
CA GLU A 127 17.49 -14.69 -1.07
C GLU A 127 17.04 -13.65 -0.04
N HIS A 128 17.72 -13.59 1.10
CA HIS A 128 17.45 -12.58 2.11
C HIS A 128 17.78 -11.16 1.59
N PHE A 129 18.83 -11.01 0.80
CA PHE A 129 19.21 -9.72 0.21
C PHE A 129 18.17 -9.23 -0.80
N LEU A 130 17.62 -10.12 -1.63
CA LEU A 130 16.56 -9.77 -2.59
C LEU A 130 15.26 -9.36 -1.90
N THR A 131 14.95 -9.97 -0.76
CA THR A 131 13.65 -9.84 -0.10
C THR A 131 13.61 -8.76 0.98
N HIS A 132 14.69 -8.58 1.73
CA HIS A 132 14.70 -7.76 2.96
C HIS A 132 15.57 -6.51 2.90
N VAL A 133 16.50 -6.41 1.95
CA VAL A 133 17.29 -5.17 1.77
C VAL A 133 16.42 -4.11 1.12
N ASP A 134 16.53 -2.88 1.60
CA ASP A 134 15.77 -1.77 1.06
C ASP A 134 16.05 -1.61 -0.44
N ALA A 135 14.99 -1.58 -1.22
CA ALA A 135 15.06 -1.58 -2.67
C ALA A 135 15.78 -0.34 -3.26
N ALA A 136 16.00 0.71 -2.48
CA ALA A 136 16.78 1.88 -2.87
C ALA A 136 18.17 1.49 -3.40
N VAL A 137 18.79 0.40 -2.92
CA VAL A 137 20.11 -0.08 -3.39
C VAL A 137 20.09 -0.50 -4.87
N TYR A 138 18.93 -0.86 -5.43
CA TYR A 138 18.82 -1.25 -6.83
C TYR A 138 18.59 -0.05 -7.76
N HIS A 139 18.40 1.16 -7.22
CA HIS A 139 18.13 2.35 -8.02
C HIS A 139 19.40 3.19 -8.23
N PRO A 140 19.85 3.41 -9.49
CA PRO A 140 21.01 4.27 -9.77
C PRO A 140 20.87 5.68 -9.16
N ALA A 141 19.67 6.24 -9.21
CA ALA A 141 19.37 7.57 -8.67
C ALA A 141 19.48 7.68 -7.14
N SER A 142 19.54 6.57 -6.42
CA SER A 142 19.84 6.54 -4.97
C SER A 142 21.34 6.70 -4.74
N TRP A 143 22.16 5.97 -5.50
CA TRP A 143 23.62 6.07 -5.44
C TRP A 143 24.13 7.45 -5.82
N ASP A 144 23.56 8.07 -6.86
CA ASP A 144 23.89 9.45 -7.25
C ASP A 144 23.62 10.43 -6.10
N LYS A 145 22.51 10.23 -5.38
CA LYS A 145 22.14 11.07 -4.21
C LYS A 145 23.14 10.89 -3.08
N TRP A 146 23.46 9.64 -2.70
CA TRP A 146 24.40 9.36 -1.62
C TRP A 146 25.80 9.90 -1.95
N ARG A 147 26.24 9.76 -3.20
CA ARG A 147 27.52 10.31 -3.67
C ARG A 147 27.57 11.83 -3.57
N ALA A 148 26.47 12.51 -3.87
CA ALA A 148 26.39 13.96 -3.83
C ALA A 148 26.49 14.54 -2.40
N VAL A 149 26.03 13.78 -1.38
CA VAL A 149 26.06 14.21 0.02
C VAL A 149 27.29 13.71 0.80
N ALA A 150 28.02 12.74 0.26
CA ALA A 150 29.23 12.22 0.90
C ALA A 150 30.32 13.29 1.04
N THR A 151 30.92 13.38 2.22
CA THR A 151 31.86 14.45 2.59
C THR A 151 33.32 14.12 2.27
N ASP A 152 33.71 12.84 2.36
CA ASP A 152 35.09 12.38 2.15
C ASP A 152 35.25 11.52 0.88
N THR A 153 36.48 11.44 0.38
CA THR A 153 36.82 10.69 -0.83
C THR A 153 36.63 9.17 -0.66
N PRO A 154 37.06 8.52 0.45
CA PRO A 154 36.84 7.09 0.64
C PRO A 154 35.36 6.67 0.58
N ALA A 155 34.45 7.44 1.18
CA ALA A 155 33.01 7.19 1.10
C ALA A 155 32.49 7.33 -0.34
N LYS A 156 32.93 8.37 -1.06
CA LYS A 156 32.58 8.54 -2.49
C LYS A 156 33.05 7.37 -3.35
N ASP A 157 34.23 6.83 -3.08
CA ASP A 157 34.78 5.70 -3.81
C ASP A 157 33.98 4.41 -3.55
N ARG A 158 33.62 4.12 -2.30
CA ARG A 158 32.76 2.97 -1.95
C ARG A 158 31.37 3.06 -2.58
N ILE A 159 30.75 4.24 -2.52
CA ILE A 159 29.45 4.51 -3.16
C ILE A 159 29.55 4.33 -4.69
N GLN A 160 30.63 4.84 -5.31
CA GLN A 160 30.86 4.69 -6.74
C GLN A 160 31.12 3.24 -7.14
N HIS A 161 31.84 2.48 -6.32
CA HIS A 161 32.08 1.05 -6.52
C HIS A 161 30.76 0.26 -6.54
N ALA A 162 29.89 0.49 -5.55
CA ALA A 162 28.57 -0.15 -5.49
C ALA A 162 27.67 0.24 -6.67
N ALA A 163 27.69 1.51 -7.11
CA ALA A 163 26.96 1.96 -8.29
C ALA A 163 27.46 1.27 -9.58
N ALA A 164 28.78 1.09 -9.73
CA ALA A 164 29.37 0.39 -10.87
C ALA A 164 29.05 -1.11 -10.86
N ALA A 165 29.03 -1.75 -9.68
CA ALA A 165 28.63 -3.13 -9.52
C ALA A 165 27.14 -3.33 -9.88
N LEU A 166 26.27 -2.42 -9.46
CA LEU A 166 24.85 -2.41 -9.87
C LEU A 166 24.69 -2.30 -11.39
N PHE A 167 25.43 -1.38 -12.02
CA PHE A 167 25.40 -1.22 -13.48
C PHE A 167 25.83 -2.49 -14.21
N THR A 168 26.86 -3.16 -13.70
CA THR A 168 27.36 -4.44 -14.23
C THR A 168 26.31 -5.52 -14.10
N LEU A 169 25.69 -5.67 -12.93
CA LEU A 169 24.60 -6.61 -12.67
C LEU A 169 23.43 -6.36 -13.63
N GLN A 170 22.98 -5.12 -13.78
CA GLN A 170 21.87 -4.75 -14.68
C GLN A 170 22.18 -5.08 -16.15
N THR A 171 23.41 -4.80 -16.58
CA THR A 171 23.87 -5.04 -17.95
C THR A 171 23.93 -6.54 -18.27
N GLN A 172 24.44 -7.35 -17.33
CA GLN A 172 24.51 -8.80 -17.49
C GLN A 172 23.14 -9.46 -17.39
N ALA A 173 22.27 -9.01 -16.48
CA ALA A 173 20.93 -9.56 -16.31
C ALA A 173 20.06 -9.40 -17.57
N ARG A 174 20.29 -8.33 -18.37
CA ARG A 174 19.54 -8.02 -19.60
C ARG A 174 18.02 -8.00 -19.37
N LEU A 175 17.58 -7.48 -18.21
CA LEU A 175 16.18 -7.44 -17.78
C LEU A 175 15.45 -6.13 -18.15
N GLY A 176 16.05 -5.33 -19.02
CA GLY A 176 15.60 -3.96 -19.27
C GLY A 176 15.96 -3.00 -18.13
N ARG A 177 15.55 -1.73 -18.28
CA ARG A 177 15.82 -0.70 -17.28
C ARG A 177 14.81 -0.78 -16.16
N ILE A 178 15.29 -0.58 -14.94
CA ILE A 178 14.43 -0.39 -13.77
C ILE A 178 13.58 0.88 -13.99
N SER A 179 12.27 0.75 -13.80
CA SER A 179 11.36 1.90 -13.78
C SER A 179 11.33 2.49 -12.37
N PRO A 180 11.70 3.76 -12.17
CA PRO A 180 11.56 4.42 -10.88
C PRO A 180 10.12 4.91 -10.64
N TYR A 181 9.17 4.55 -11.50
CA TYR A 181 7.78 5.01 -11.41
C TYR A 181 6.88 3.95 -10.80
N TYR A 182 6.02 4.40 -9.90
CA TYR A 182 4.93 3.62 -9.32
C TYR A 182 3.61 4.32 -9.61
N ALA A 183 2.51 3.60 -9.42
CA ALA A 183 1.18 4.13 -9.52
C ALA A 183 0.42 3.91 -8.21
N VAL A 184 -0.46 4.86 -7.87
CA VAL A 184 -1.53 4.64 -6.90
C VAL A 184 -2.82 4.44 -7.68
N LEU A 185 -3.39 3.26 -7.56
CA LEU A 185 -4.65 2.87 -8.18
C LEU A 185 -5.79 3.09 -7.17
N ALA A 186 -6.79 3.84 -7.59
CA ALA A 186 -8.04 4.07 -6.87
C ALA A 186 -9.23 3.59 -7.72
N MET A 187 -10.11 2.82 -7.12
CA MET A 187 -11.35 2.32 -7.71
C MET A 187 -12.50 2.70 -6.80
N ASP A 188 -13.61 3.14 -7.39
CA ASP A 188 -14.86 3.45 -6.66
C ASP A 188 -16.04 3.17 -7.61
N GLY A 189 -17.07 2.50 -7.10
CA GLY A 189 -18.30 2.17 -7.79
C GLY A 189 -19.29 3.33 -7.78
N ASP A 190 -19.79 3.72 -8.97
CA ASP A 190 -20.63 4.90 -9.04
C ASP A 190 -21.99 4.70 -8.38
N HIS A 191 -22.28 5.58 -7.43
CA HIS A 191 -23.57 5.70 -6.78
C HIS A 191 -24.07 4.39 -6.14
N MET A 192 -23.18 3.58 -5.56
CA MET A 192 -23.54 2.32 -4.89
C MET A 192 -24.75 2.44 -3.96
N GLY A 193 -24.84 3.51 -3.18
CA GLY A 193 -25.98 3.74 -2.29
C GLY A 193 -27.32 3.87 -3.02
N LYS A 194 -27.34 4.40 -4.26
CA LYS A 194 -28.56 4.48 -5.08
C LYS A 194 -28.91 3.14 -5.74
N TRP A 195 -27.91 2.31 -6.03
CA TRP A 195 -28.13 0.95 -6.52
C TRP A 195 -28.64 0.03 -5.42
N LEU A 196 -28.13 0.16 -4.19
CA LEU A 196 -28.59 -0.61 -3.04
C LEU A 196 -29.96 -0.16 -2.52
N SER A 197 -30.32 1.12 -2.68
CA SER A 197 -31.63 1.65 -2.23
C SER A 197 -32.73 1.61 -3.29
N GLY A 198 -32.43 1.19 -4.52
CA GLY A 198 -33.42 1.02 -5.59
C GLY A 198 -33.63 2.25 -6.45
N GLY A 199 -32.96 3.36 -6.15
CA GLY A 199 -33.04 4.58 -6.96
C GLY A 199 -32.45 4.47 -8.37
N LYS A 200 -31.73 3.39 -8.70
CA LYS A 200 -31.20 3.11 -10.05
C LYS A 200 -31.50 1.70 -10.57
N THR A 201 -32.11 0.85 -9.76
CA THR A 201 -32.39 -0.54 -10.12
C THR A 201 -33.73 -0.60 -10.86
N ALA A 202 -33.75 -1.15 -12.06
CA ALA A 202 -34.99 -1.35 -12.81
C ALA A 202 -35.75 -2.57 -12.23
N GLY A 203 -36.40 -2.41 -11.08
CA GLY A 203 -37.19 -3.45 -10.42
C GLY A 203 -37.35 -3.25 -8.92
N GLU A 204 -38.20 -4.07 -8.29
CA GLU A 204 -38.31 -4.12 -6.83
C GLU A 204 -37.02 -4.67 -6.24
N ILE A 205 -36.42 -3.93 -5.29
CA ILE A 205 -35.34 -4.47 -4.48
C ILE A 205 -35.93 -5.40 -3.43
N THR A 206 -35.72 -6.70 -3.63
CA THR A 206 -36.03 -7.70 -2.62
C THR A 206 -34.89 -7.83 -1.62
N GLN A 207 -35.20 -8.37 -0.44
CA GLN A 207 -34.20 -8.65 0.58
C GLN A 207 -33.17 -9.68 0.08
N GLU A 208 -33.60 -10.65 -0.72
CA GLU A 208 -32.76 -11.68 -1.33
C GLU A 208 -31.78 -11.07 -2.33
N TRP A 209 -32.24 -10.14 -3.19
CA TRP A 209 -31.37 -9.44 -4.12
C TRP A 209 -30.33 -8.61 -3.38
N HIS A 210 -30.74 -7.84 -2.37
CA HIS A 210 -29.82 -7.02 -1.58
C HIS A 210 -28.76 -7.87 -0.87
N ALA A 211 -29.17 -9.00 -0.27
CA ALA A 211 -28.25 -9.93 0.39
C ALA A 211 -27.27 -10.56 -0.60
N SER A 212 -27.76 -11.00 -1.76
CA SER A 212 -26.93 -11.60 -2.82
C SER A 212 -25.89 -10.60 -3.36
N PHE A 213 -26.31 -9.39 -3.72
CA PHE A 213 -25.40 -8.38 -4.26
C PHE A 213 -24.38 -7.91 -3.22
N SER A 214 -24.81 -7.67 -1.97
CA SER A 214 -23.89 -7.34 -0.87
C SER A 214 -22.87 -8.45 -0.61
N GLY A 215 -23.28 -9.71 -0.76
CA GLY A 215 -22.41 -10.87 -0.68
C GLY A 215 -21.36 -10.89 -1.78
N GLN A 216 -21.74 -10.63 -3.03
CA GLN A 216 -20.81 -10.55 -4.18
C GLN A 216 -19.79 -9.42 -4.03
N LEU A 217 -20.20 -8.24 -3.55
CA LEU A 217 -19.29 -7.13 -3.27
C LEU A 217 -18.28 -7.48 -2.17
N SER A 218 -18.75 -8.17 -1.12
CA SER A 218 -17.88 -8.62 -0.03
C SER A 218 -16.87 -9.67 -0.53
N ASP A 219 -17.31 -10.61 -1.35
CA ASP A 219 -16.43 -11.61 -1.96
C ASP A 219 -15.39 -10.97 -2.88
N PHE A 220 -15.80 -10.00 -3.71
CA PHE A 220 -14.88 -9.24 -4.55
C PHE A 220 -13.79 -8.56 -3.72
N ALA A 221 -14.18 -7.77 -2.71
CA ALA A 221 -13.24 -7.02 -1.89
C ALA A 221 -12.29 -7.92 -1.08
N LEU A 222 -12.81 -9.00 -0.49
CA LEU A 222 -12.05 -9.83 0.45
C LEU A 222 -11.23 -10.92 -0.25
N ASN A 223 -11.74 -11.51 -1.33
CA ASN A 223 -11.17 -12.71 -1.94
C ASN A 223 -10.60 -12.48 -3.35
N ILE A 224 -11.05 -11.46 -4.08
CA ILE A 224 -10.65 -11.25 -5.49
C ILE A 224 -9.59 -10.16 -5.61
N VAL A 225 -9.81 -8.99 -5.01
CA VAL A 225 -8.98 -7.79 -5.23
C VAL A 225 -7.51 -8.02 -4.88
N ARG A 226 -7.23 -8.59 -3.70
CA ARG A 226 -5.85 -8.84 -3.26
C ARG A 226 -5.10 -9.73 -4.25
N ASN A 227 -5.72 -10.82 -4.68
CA ASN A 227 -5.10 -11.79 -5.58
C ASN A 227 -4.70 -11.15 -6.91
N ILE A 228 -5.55 -10.28 -7.46
CA ILE A 228 -5.25 -9.53 -8.69
C ILE A 228 -4.12 -8.53 -8.46
N VAL A 229 -4.23 -7.70 -7.41
CA VAL A 229 -3.21 -6.68 -7.15
C VAL A 229 -1.83 -7.31 -6.93
N GLU A 230 -1.75 -8.39 -6.15
CA GLU A 230 -0.49 -9.07 -5.85
C GLU A 230 0.05 -9.89 -7.04
N SER A 231 -0.80 -10.44 -7.92
CA SER A 231 -0.35 -11.09 -9.17
C SER A 231 0.31 -10.10 -10.12
N HIS A 232 -0.09 -8.83 -10.07
CA HIS A 232 0.52 -7.72 -10.81
C HIS A 232 1.70 -7.06 -10.07
N HIS A 233 2.25 -7.71 -9.04
CA HIS A 233 3.34 -7.21 -8.18
C HIS A 233 3.00 -5.90 -7.43
N GLY A 234 1.71 -5.61 -7.25
CA GLY A 234 1.23 -4.51 -6.44
C GLY A 234 1.09 -4.86 -4.97
N ARG A 235 0.72 -3.85 -4.17
CA ARG A 235 0.31 -3.97 -2.78
C ARG A 235 -1.04 -3.33 -2.56
N LEU A 236 -1.97 -4.13 -2.03
CA LEU A 236 -3.28 -3.68 -1.63
C LEU A 236 -3.18 -2.89 -0.33
N ILE A 237 -3.65 -1.64 -0.34
CA ILE A 237 -3.78 -0.82 0.87
C ILE A 237 -5.16 -1.01 1.48
N TYR A 238 -6.20 -0.97 0.64
CA TYR A 238 -7.59 -1.06 1.07
C TYR A 238 -8.46 -1.72 0.00
N ALA A 239 -9.39 -2.57 0.42
CA ALA A 239 -10.49 -3.06 -0.39
C ALA A 239 -11.74 -3.18 0.49
N GLY A 240 -12.86 -2.59 0.07
CA GLY A 240 -14.11 -2.66 0.80
C GLY A 240 -15.30 -2.46 -0.13
N GLY A 241 -16.08 -3.51 -0.35
CA GLY A 241 -17.15 -3.49 -1.33
C GLY A 241 -16.62 -3.20 -2.74
N ASP A 242 -16.90 -2.01 -3.23
CA ASP A 242 -16.49 -1.47 -4.54
C ASP A 242 -15.27 -0.53 -4.48
N ASP A 243 -14.87 -0.10 -3.29
CA ASP A 243 -13.73 0.79 -3.10
C ASP A 243 -12.41 0.00 -3.04
N VAL A 244 -11.43 0.39 -3.86
CA VAL A 244 -10.08 -0.20 -3.86
C VAL A 244 -9.02 0.89 -3.86
N LEU A 245 -8.00 0.73 -3.01
CA LEU A 245 -6.78 1.51 -3.03
C LEU A 245 -5.57 0.58 -3.04
N ALA A 246 -4.74 0.68 -4.06
CA ALA A 246 -3.55 -0.15 -4.21
C ALA A 246 -2.36 0.66 -4.74
N MET A 247 -1.15 0.18 -4.48
CA MET A 247 0.06 0.66 -5.13
C MET A 247 0.62 -0.39 -6.06
N LEU A 248 1.05 0.03 -7.24
CA LEU A 248 1.56 -0.87 -8.27
C LEU A 248 2.83 -0.32 -8.92
N PRO A 249 3.69 -1.18 -9.49
CA PRO A 249 4.66 -0.73 -10.48
C PRO A 249 3.92 -0.03 -11.63
N ALA A 250 4.42 1.12 -12.09
CA ALA A 250 3.72 1.89 -13.13
C ALA A 250 3.54 1.09 -14.43
N THR A 251 4.43 0.13 -14.70
CA THR A 251 4.37 -0.76 -15.87
C THR A 251 3.19 -1.72 -15.84
N HIS A 252 2.71 -2.11 -14.65
CA HIS A 252 1.64 -3.11 -14.49
C HIS A 252 0.31 -2.50 -14.03
N ALA A 253 0.33 -1.22 -13.63
CA ALA A 253 -0.86 -0.54 -13.12
C ALA A 253 -2.06 -0.59 -14.08
N LEU A 254 -1.82 -0.47 -15.40
CA LEU A 254 -2.89 -0.52 -16.40
C LEU A 254 -3.48 -1.92 -16.56
N GLU A 255 -2.65 -2.95 -16.57
CA GLU A 255 -3.10 -4.34 -16.72
C GLU A 255 -3.90 -4.79 -15.49
N CYS A 256 -3.39 -4.49 -14.30
CA CYS A 256 -4.11 -4.71 -13.05
C CYS A 256 -5.46 -3.97 -13.04
N ALA A 257 -5.46 -2.72 -13.51
CA ALA A 257 -6.68 -1.92 -13.61
C ALA A 257 -7.73 -2.58 -14.52
N LEU A 258 -7.33 -3.04 -15.71
CA LEU A 258 -8.23 -3.71 -16.64
C LEU A 258 -8.81 -5.01 -16.07
N GLU A 259 -7.99 -5.78 -15.35
CA GLU A 259 -8.44 -7.02 -14.71
C GLU A 259 -9.43 -6.77 -13.58
N LEU A 260 -9.15 -5.79 -12.70
CA LEU A 260 -10.08 -5.36 -11.65
C LEU A 260 -11.40 -4.87 -12.24
N HIS A 261 -11.34 -4.07 -13.31
CA HIS A 261 -12.52 -3.60 -14.02
C HIS A 261 -13.36 -4.75 -14.59
N ALA A 262 -12.72 -5.74 -15.21
CA ALA A 262 -13.41 -6.89 -15.77
C ALA A 262 -14.12 -7.72 -14.68
N LYS A 263 -13.43 -7.96 -13.55
CA LYS A 263 -13.99 -8.73 -12.42
C LYS A 263 -15.13 -8.00 -11.73
N PHE A 264 -15.01 -6.70 -11.51
CA PHE A 264 -16.10 -5.89 -10.95
C PHE A 264 -17.28 -5.79 -11.93
N SER A 265 -17.00 -5.67 -13.23
CA SER A 265 -18.04 -5.61 -14.27
C SER A 265 -18.89 -6.88 -14.35
N ALA A 266 -18.38 -8.02 -13.89
CA ALA A 266 -19.13 -9.27 -13.85
C ALA A 266 -20.15 -9.36 -12.71
N ILE A 267 -19.97 -8.56 -11.64
CA ILE A 267 -20.85 -8.57 -10.46
C ILE A 267 -21.77 -7.35 -10.36
N ARG A 268 -21.44 -6.24 -11.03
CA ARG A 268 -22.24 -5.01 -10.99
C ARG A 268 -23.60 -5.19 -11.70
N PRO A 269 -24.68 -4.52 -11.25
CA PRO A 269 -25.94 -4.48 -11.97
C PRO A 269 -25.78 -3.84 -13.36
N ALA A 270 -26.62 -4.25 -14.31
CA ALA A 270 -26.62 -3.68 -15.65
C ALA A 270 -26.82 -2.16 -15.60
N GLY A 271 -25.93 -1.42 -16.28
CA GLY A 271 -25.97 0.05 -16.32
C GLY A 271 -25.28 0.76 -15.14
N GLN A 272 -24.80 0.03 -14.12
CA GLN A 272 -23.93 0.63 -13.11
C GLN A 272 -22.58 0.97 -13.73
N SER A 273 -22.13 2.22 -13.69
CA SER A 273 -20.76 2.58 -14.06
C SER A 273 -19.78 2.31 -12.91
N GLN A 274 -18.51 2.21 -13.26
CA GLN A 274 -17.41 2.06 -12.32
C GLN A 274 -16.33 3.04 -12.75
N ASN A 275 -15.77 3.77 -11.79
CA ASN A 275 -14.62 4.61 -12.02
C ASN A 275 -13.36 3.92 -11.53
N LEU A 276 -12.36 3.94 -12.40
CA LEU A 276 -11.06 3.39 -12.11
C LEU A 276 -10.01 4.39 -12.54
N THR A 277 -9.21 4.81 -11.59
CA THR A 277 -8.27 5.92 -11.75
C THR A 277 -6.92 5.51 -11.23
N ALA A 278 -5.86 5.87 -11.96
CA ALA A 278 -4.50 5.70 -11.48
C ALA A 278 -3.76 7.05 -11.54
N SER A 279 -3.03 7.38 -10.48
CA SER A 279 -1.99 8.42 -10.53
C SER A 279 -0.63 7.74 -10.69
N ILE A 280 0.23 8.24 -11.60
CA ILE A 280 1.57 7.70 -11.82
C ILE A 280 2.59 8.76 -11.38
N GLY A 281 3.57 8.34 -10.59
CA GLY A 281 4.56 9.23 -9.99
C GLY A 281 5.91 8.57 -9.84
N HIS A 282 6.95 9.39 -9.79
CA HIS A 282 8.30 8.92 -9.50
C HIS A 282 8.37 8.43 -8.04
N MET A 283 9.20 7.43 -7.73
CA MET A 283 9.38 6.88 -6.37
C MET A 283 9.83 7.89 -5.31
N LYS A 284 10.21 9.10 -5.74
CA LYS A 284 10.62 10.22 -4.87
C LYS A 284 9.44 11.15 -4.55
N GLN A 285 8.28 10.96 -5.21
CA GLN A 285 7.07 11.72 -4.95
C GLN A 285 6.45 11.25 -3.63
N PRO A 286 6.06 12.17 -2.73
CA PRO A 286 5.38 11.83 -1.50
C PRO A 286 4.11 11.00 -1.76
N LEU A 287 3.95 9.91 -1.01
CA LEU A 287 2.80 9.02 -1.16
C LEU A 287 1.45 9.75 -0.94
N GLN A 288 1.44 10.73 -0.03
CA GLN A 288 0.24 11.53 0.26
C GLN A 288 -0.22 12.31 -0.98
N ASP A 289 0.70 12.91 -1.73
CA ASP A 289 0.40 13.65 -2.95
C ASP A 289 -0.11 12.72 -4.04
N MET A 290 0.47 11.52 -4.14
CA MET A 290 0.06 10.50 -5.10
C MET A 290 -1.36 9.96 -4.81
N ILE A 291 -1.68 9.71 -3.53
CA ILE A 291 -3.04 9.34 -3.12
C ILE A 291 -4.02 10.48 -3.41
N ALA A 292 -3.66 11.72 -3.05
CA ALA A 292 -4.50 12.89 -3.33
C ALA A 292 -4.73 13.08 -4.83
N ALA A 293 -3.71 12.84 -5.67
CA ALA A 293 -3.83 12.89 -7.12
C ALA A 293 -4.76 11.80 -7.67
N ALA A 294 -4.67 10.57 -7.16
CA ALA A 294 -5.56 9.47 -7.57
C ALA A 294 -7.02 9.79 -7.22
N GLN A 295 -7.28 10.21 -5.98
CA GLN A 295 -8.62 10.61 -5.51
C GLN A 295 -9.16 11.83 -6.26
N HIS A 296 -8.31 12.80 -6.58
CA HIS A 296 -8.71 13.96 -7.37
C HIS A 296 -9.12 13.56 -8.79
N ALA A 297 -8.33 12.70 -9.45
CA ALA A 297 -8.68 12.20 -10.77
C ALA A 297 -9.94 11.32 -10.76
N GLU A 298 -10.19 10.58 -9.68
CA GLU A 298 -11.42 9.82 -9.47
C GLU A 298 -12.65 10.75 -9.35
N LYS A 299 -12.54 11.84 -8.58
CA LYS A 299 -13.60 12.87 -8.50
C LYS A 299 -13.88 13.52 -9.86
N LEU A 300 -12.85 13.73 -10.68
CA LEU A 300 -13.02 14.26 -12.04
C LEU A 300 -13.71 13.24 -12.96
N ALA A 301 -13.40 11.95 -12.82
CA ALA A 301 -14.03 10.88 -13.59
C ALA A 301 -15.53 10.78 -13.29
N LYS A 302 -15.94 10.92 -12.02
CA LYS A 302 -17.35 10.97 -11.60
C LYS A 302 -18.15 12.12 -12.24
N GLY A 303 -17.49 13.21 -12.61
CA GLY A 303 -18.12 14.40 -13.19
C GLY A 303 -18.25 14.38 -14.71
N ARG A 304 -17.73 13.36 -15.43
CA ARG A 304 -17.72 13.33 -16.89
C ARG A 304 -18.20 11.98 -17.44
N PRO A 305 -19.34 11.91 -18.16
CA PRO A 305 -19.78 10.69 -18.82
C PRO A 305 -18.88 10.42 -20.03
N VAL A 306 -17.83 9.61 -19.80
CA VAL A 306 -16.89 9.04 -20.77
C VAL A 306 -15.89 10.01 -21.43
N LYS A 307 -14.61 9.82 -21.08
CA LYS A 307 -13.47 9.63 -22.02
C LYS A 307 -12.25 9.22 -21.20
N LYS A 308 -11.37 8.39 -21.75
CA LYS A 308 -10.02 8.17 -21.19
C LYS A 308 -9.36 9.54 -21.00
N VAL A 309 -9.33 10.07 -19.78
CA VAL A 309 -8.70 11.36 -19.46
C VAL A 309 -7.31 11.05 -18.94
N PHE A 310 -6.29 11.34 -19.75
CA PHE A 310 -4.91 11.41 -19.29
C PHE A 310 -4.64 12.88 -18.98
N ASP A 311 -4.61 13.24 -17.70
CA ASP A 311 -4.23 14.57 -17.27
C ASP A 311 -2.78 14.53 -16.77
N ARG A 312 -1.91 15.37 -17.36
CA ARG A 312 -0.52 15.53 -16.93
C ARG A 312 -0.45 16.82 -16.11
N LYS A 313 -0.18 16.71 -14.81
CA LYS A 313 0.28 17.84 -14.01
C LYS A 313 1.78 18.02 -14.17
#